data_AF-S7NSI6-F1
#
_entry.id   AF-S7NSI6-F1
#
_cell.length_a   1.000
_cell.length_b   1.000
_cell.length_c   1.000
_cell.angle_alpha   90.00
_cell.angle_beta   90.00
_cell.angle_gamma   90.00
#
_symmetry.space_group_name_H-M   'P 1'
#
loop_
_entity.id
_entity.type
_entity.pdbx_description
1 polymer ?
#
loop_
_entity_poly.entity_id
_entity_poly.type
_entity_poly.pdbx_seq_one_letter_code
_entity_poly.pdbx_strand_id
1 'polypeptide(L)'
;MAFSELLERAGGVGLFQTLQVLTLLLTSVFLPSHMLLDNFSAATPGHRCWARMLDSSSEAPTNLTHEALLLISIPRGPNREPQQCRRFRHPQWQLLAPNATAANWSEAATEPCVDGWVYDRSTFTSTVVAEVSPPRP
;
A
#
# COMPACT_ATOMS: atom_id res chain seq x y z
N MET A 1 -34.17 49.94 4.45
CA MET A 1 -34.38 49.23 3.17
C MET A 1 -35.48 48.20 3.41
N ALA A 2 -36.48 48.08 2.53
CA ALA A 2 -37.68 47.28 2.80
C ALA A 2 -37.40 45.77 3.00
N PHE A 3 -36.37 45.24 2.35
CA PHE A 3 -36.02 43.81 2.43
C PHE A 3 -35.47 43.39 3.80
N SER A 4 -34.65 44.23 4.44
CA SER A 4 -34.10 43.94 5.77
C SER A 4 -35.17 44.00 6.86
N GLU A 5 -36.14 44.91 6.76
CA GLU A 5 -37.27 44.97 7.69
C GLU A 5 -38.23 43.79 7.54
N LEU A 6 -38.47 43.32 6.30
CA LEU A 6 -39.25 42.11 6.05
C LEU A 6 -38.57 40.86 6.62
N LEU A 7 -37.25 40.77 6.52
CA LEU A 7 -36.47 39.69 7.12
C LEU A 7 -36.57 39.69 8.64
N GLU A 8 -36.40 40.84 9.30
CA GLU A 8 -36.62 40.94 10.75
C GLU A 8 -38.06 40.55 11.14
N ARG A 9 -39.06 41.02 10.39
CA ARG A 9 -40.48 40.72 10.65
C ARG A 9 -40.82 39.23 10.47
N ALA A 10 -40.09 38.54 9.59
CA ALA A 10 -40.25 37.11 9.32
C ALA A 10 -39.47 36.20 10.28
N GLY A 11 -38.80 36.75 11.30
CA GLY A 11 -38.02 36.00 12.30
C GLY A 11 -36.50 36.16 12.19
N GLY A 12 -36.03 37.09 11.35
CA GLY A 12 -34.61 37.39 11.13
C GLY A 12 -33.83 36.22 10.53
N VAL A 13 -32.52 36.18 10.80
CA VAL A 13 -31.70 34.97 10.74
C VAL A 13 -32.14 34.04 11.86
N GLY A 14 -33.26 33.36 11.65
CA GLY A 14 -33.82 32.46 12.65
C GLY A 14 -32.89 31.27 12.94
N LEU A 15 -33.16 30.55 14.03
CA LEU A 15 -32.40 29.35 14.43
C LEU A 15 -32.23 28.36 13.26
N PHE A 16 -33.26 28.20 12.42
CA PHE A 16 -33.21 27.32 11.25
C PHE A 16 -32.16 27.75 10.21
N GLN A 17 -32.11 29.05 9.85
CA GLN A 17 -31.08 29.55 8.94
C GLN A 17 -29.68 29.40 9.55
N THR A 18 -29.54 29.68 10.85
CA THR A 18 -28.26 29.50 11.56
C THR A 18 -27.82 28.04 11.58
N LEU A 19 -28.72 27.11 11.89
CA LEU A 19 -28.45 25.66 11.86
C LEU A 19 -28.12 25.18 10.45
N GLN A 20 -28.82 25.69 9.42
CA GLN A 20 -28.57 25.32 8.04
C GLN A 20 -27.23 25.86 7.54
N VAL A 21 -26.88 27.11 7.86
CA VAL A 21 -25.56 27.69 7.57
C VAL A 21 -24.47 26.91 8.30
N LEU A 22 -24.66 26.57 9.58
CA LEU A 22 -23.72 25.77 10.34
C LEU A 22 -23.52 24.39 9.71
N THR A 23 -24.61 23.72 9.31
CA THR A 23 -24.57 22.41 8.66
C THR A 23 -23.84 22.47 7.32
N LEU A 24 -24.12 23.50 6.51
CA LEU A 24 -23.42 23.72 5.24
C LEU A 24 -21.94 23.97 5.48
N LEU A 25 -21.59 24.80 6.46
CA LEU A 25 -20.21 25.11 6.80
C LEU A 25 -19.45 23.86 7.27
N LEU A 26 -20.08 23.06 8.13
CA LEU A 26 -19.56 21.76 8.58
C LEU A 26 -19.29 20.87 7.37
N THR A 27 -20.29 20.70 6.50
CA THR A 27 -20.19 19.86 5.29
C THR A 27 -19.05 20.34 4.39
N SER A 28 -18.92 21.65 4.16
CA SER A 28 -17.85 22.23 3.35
C SER A 28 -16.44 21.98 3.90
N VAL A 29 -16.28 21.83 5.22
CA VAL A 29 -14.97 21.56 5.83
C VAL A 29 -14.65 20.05 5.85
N PHE A 30 -15.62 19.21 6.23
CA PHE A 30 -15.40 17.78 6.38
C PHE A 30 -15.31 17.04 5.04
N LEU A 31 -16.15 17.40 4.06
CA LEU A 31 -16.23 16.66 2.79
C LEU A 31 -14.91 16.66 1.99
N PRO A 32 -14.19 17.79 1.82
CA PRO A 32 -12.88 17.79 1.17
C PRO A 32 -11.84 16.98 1.95
N SER A 33 -11.90 17.02 3.29
CA SER A 33 -10.99 16.27 4.16
C SER A 33 -11.13 14.76 3.95
N HIS A 34 -12.37 14.26 3.84
CA HIS A 34 -12.63 12.86 3.49
C HIS A 34 -12.11 12.49 2.10
N MET A 35 -12.35 13.34 1.09
CA MET A 35 -11.84 13.11 -0.27
C MET A 35 -10.31 13.07 -0.31
N LEU A 36 -9.63 13.92 0.45
CA LEU A 36 -8.17 13.92 0.55
C LEU A 36 -7.68 12.61 1.20
N LEU A 37 -8.29 12.17 2.31
CA LEU A 37 -7.92 10.92 2.97
C LEU A 37 -8.06 9.69 2.04
N ASP A 38 -9.11 9.64 1.22
CA ASP A 38 -9.30 8.56 0.26
C ASP A 38 -8.21 8.56 -0.83
N ASN A 39 -7.79 9.74 -1.31
CA ASN A 39 -6.70 9.85 -2.28
C ASN A 39 -5.34 9.43 -1.70
N PHE A 40 -5.08 9.75 -0.44
CA PHE A 40 -3.80 9.42 0.21
C PHE A 40 -3.75 7.98 0.76
N SER A 41 -4.89 7.31 0.96
CA SER A 41 -4.95 5.93 1.45
C SER A 41 -4.90 4.86 0.35
N ALA A 42 -5.15 5.21 -0.92
CA ALA A 42 -5.22 4.26 -2.01
C ALA A 42 -3.84 3.86 -2.62
N ALA A 43 -2.78 4.62 -2.35
CA ALA A 43 -1.47 4.36 -2.93
C ALA A 43 -0.72 3.27 -2.14
N THR A 44 -0.71 2.04 -2.66
CA THR A 44 0.18 0.98 -2.15
C THR A 44 1.50 1.04 -2.92
N PRO A 45 2.65 1.35 -2.28
CA PRO A 45 3.92 1.34 -2.98
C PRO A 45 4.23 -0.07 -3.50
N GLY A 46 5.06 -0.14 -4.55
CA GLY A 46 5.57 -1.41 -5.04
C GLY A 46 6.18 -2.20 -3.88
N HIS A 47 5.86 -3.49 -3.78
CA HIS A 47 6.30 -4.30 -2.67
C HIS A 47 6.51 -5.74 -3.11
N ARG A 48 7.26 -6.47 -2.30
CA ARG A 48 7.47 -7.90 -2.46
C ARG A 48 7.36 -8.60 -1.11
N CYS A 49 7.13 -9.91 -1.12
CA CYS A 49 7.22 -10.68 0.12
C CYS A 49 8.62 -10.54 0.74
N TRP A 50 8.66 -10.54 2.06
CA TRP A 50 9.89 -10.85 2.78
C TRP A 50 10.26 -12.32 2.58
N ALA A 51 11.53 -12.57 2.29
CA ALA A 51 12.06 -13.92 2.17
C ALA A 51 13.33 -14.05 2.99
N ARG A 52 13.37 -15.03 3.89
CA ARG A 52 14.48 -15.19 4.85
C ARG A 52 15.86 -15.28 4.18
N MET A 53 15.97 -16.06 3.11
CA MET A 53 17.20 -16.20 2.31
C MET A 53 17.65 -14.88 1.64
N LEU A 54 16.71 -13.98 1.34
CA LEU A 54 16.98 -12.73 0.62
C LEU A 54 17.24 -11.56 1.57
N ASP A 55 16.53 -11.53 2.69
CA ASP A 55 16.40 -10.38 3.57
C ASP A 55 16.98 -10.61 4.98
N SER A 56 17.33 -11.85 5.35
CA SER A 56 18.02 -12.16 6.59
C SER A 56 19.50 -12.41 6.34
N SER A 57 20.37 -11.65 7.01
CA SER A 57 21.83 -11.78 6.91
C SER A 57 22.37 -13.11 7.45
N SER A 58 21.60 -13.80 8.29
CA SER A 58 22.01 -15.06 8.93
C SER A 58 21.90 -16.30 8.04
N GLU A 59 20.99 -16.29 7.07
CA GLU A 59 20.71 -17.45 6.20
C GLU A 59 21.04 -17.17 4.73
N ALA A 60 21.40 -15.93 4.39
CA ALA A 60 21.81 -15.57 3.04
C ALA A 60 23.12 -16.28 2.66
N PRO A 61 23.15 -17.08 1.57
CA PRO A 61 24.37 -17.67 1.06
C PRO A 61 25.32 -16.56 0.58
N THR A 62 26.55 -16.50 1.09
CA THR A 62 27.54 -15.48 0.74
C THR A 62 27.98 -15.50 -0.73
N ASN A 63 27.71 -16.60 -1.43
CA ASN A 63 28.18 -16.84 -2.79
C ASN A 63 27.16 -16.45 -3.88
N LEU A 64 25.96 -15.99 -3.50
CA LEU A 64 24.87 -15.68 -4.42
C LEU A 64 24.57 -14.19 -4.46
N THR A 65 24.27 -13.69 -5.65
CA THR A 65 23.86 -12.29 -5.84
C THR A 65 22.41 -12.09 -5.36
N HIS A 66 22.06 -10.85 -5.02
CA HIS A 66 20.71 -10.50 -4.61
C HIS A 66 19.66 -10.91 -5.66
N GLU A 67 19.94 -10.71 -6.94
CA GLU A 67 19.06 -11.10 -8.05
C GLU A 67 18.83 -12.62 -8.12
N ALA A 68 19.88 -13.41 -7.87
CA ALA A 68 19.78 -14.87 -7.85
C ALA A 68 18.91 -15.35 -6.68
N LEU A 69 19.09 -14.74 -5.50
CA LEU A 69 18.27 -15.02 -4.32
C LEU A 69 16.81 -14.60 -4.51
N LEU A 70 16.58 -13.48 -5.19
CA LEU A 70 15.25 -13.00 -5.52
C LEU A 70 14.56 -13.97 -6.48
N LEU A 71 15.26 -14.42 -7.52
CA LEU A 71 14.76 -15.36 -8.53
C LEU A 71 14.28 -16.68 -7.91
N ILE A 72 15.03 -17.24 -6.96
CA ILE A 72 14.66 -18.52 -6.32
C ILE A 72 13.61 -18.36 -5.22
N SER A 73 13.40 -17.15 -4.70
CA SER A 73 12.50 -16.90 -3.55
C SER A 73 11.14 -16.37 -3.96
N ILE A 74 11.06 -15.59 -5.05
CA ILE A 74 9.84 -14.90 -5.47
C ILE A 74 9.56 -15.20 -6.95
N PRO A 75 8.37 -15.73 -7.29
CA PRO A 75 8.00 -15.95 -8.69
C PRO A 75 7.92 -14.62 -9.44
N ARG A 76 8.23 -14.63 -10.74
CA ARG A 76 8.05 -13.44 -11.59
C ARG A 76 6.62 -13.39 -12.14
N GLY A 77 6.00 -12.21 -12.09
CA GLY A 77 4.72 -11.94 -12.71
C GLY A 77 4.80 -11.84 -14.24
N PRO A 78 3.66 -11.56 -14.90
CA PRO A 78 3.57 -11.46 -16.37
C PRO A 78 4.54 -10.43 -16.98
N ASN A 79 4.81 -9.36 -16.24
CA ASN A 79 5.68 -8.26 -16.67
C ASN A 79 7.17 -8.52 -16.37
N ARG A 80 7.55 -9.75 -16.00
CA ARG A 80 8.90 -10.14 -15.53
C ARG A 80 9.35 -9.51 -14.21
N GLU A 81 8.53 -8.67 -13.62
CA GLU A 81 8.69 -8.12 -12.28
C GLU A 81 8.44 -9.19 -11.21
N PRO A 82 9.05 -9.07 -10.01
CA PRO A 82 8.73 -9.96 -8.89
C PRO A 82 7.25 -9.89 -8.54
N GLN A 83 6.62 -11.04 -8.27
CA GLN A 83 5.25 -11.04 -7.81
C GLN A 83 5.16 -10.37 -6.44
N GLN A 84 4.22 -9.45 -6.30
CA GLN A 84 4.08 -8.66 -5.09
C GLN A 84 3.57 -9.54 -3.93
N CYS A 85 2.47 -10.27 -4.14
CA CYS A 85 1.68 -10.88 -3.07
C CYS A 85 1.94 -12.35 -2.72
N ARG A 86 2.85 -13.02 -3.43
CA ARG A 86 3.21 -14.41 -3.10
C ARG A 86 4.70 -14.64 -3.27
N ARG A 87 5.17 -15.65 -2.56
CA ARG A 87 6.53 -16.18 -2.63
C ARG A 87 6.51 -17.67 -2.87
N PHE A 88 7.64 -18.25 -3.21
CA PHE A 88 7.78 -19.69 -3.17
C PHE A 88 7.81 -20.18 -1.71
N ARG A 89 7.10 -21.29 -1.45
CA ARG A 89 7.12 -21.92 -0.12
C ARG A 89 8.51 -22.42 0.26
N HIS A 90 9.27 -22.88 -0.74
CA HIS A 90 10.66 -23.28 -0.61
C HIS A 90 11.49 -22.67 -1.75
N PRO A 91 12.76 -22.29 -1.51
CA PRO A 91 13.61 -21.72 -2.55
C PRO A 91 13.73 -22.67 -3.75
N GLN A 92 13.43 -22.16 -4.94
CA GLN A 92 13.44 -22.92 -6.18
C GLN A 92 14.84 -22.90 -6.82
N TRP A 93 15.80 -23.58 -6.19
CA TRP A 93 17.21 -23.61 -6.61
C TRP A 93 17.42 -23.98 -8.08
N GLN A 94 16.54 -24.81 -8.64
CA GLN A 94 16.60 -25.20 -10.05
C GLN A 94 16.48 -24.02 -11.02
N LEU A 95 15.93 -22.86 -10.60
CA LEU A 95 15.85 -21.66 -11.43
C LEU A 95 17.22 -21.01 -11.68
N LEU A 96 18.26 -21.39 -10.92
CA LEU A 96 19.63 -20.95 -11.17
C LEU A 96 20.31 -21.72 -12.32
N ALA A 97 19.72 -22.81 -12.78
CA ALA A 97 20.27 -23.57 -13.89
C ALA A 97 20.16 -22.76 -15.20
N PRO A 98 21.19 -22.75 -16.06
CA PRO A 98 21.26 -21.88 -17.24
C PRO A 98 20.16 -22.10 -18.28
N ASN A 99 19.48 -23.26 -18.24
CA ASN A 99 18.39 -23.62 -19.14
C ASN A 99 17.03 -23.71 -18.43
N ALA A 100 16.95 -23.32 -17.16
CA ALA A 100 15.68 -23.28 -16.46
C ALA A 100 14.88 -22.07 -16.94
N THR A 101 13.85 -22.32 -17.73
CA THR A 101 12.79 -21.33 -17.94
C THR A 101 12.12 -21.04 -16.61
N ALA A 102 11.72 -19.78 -16.36
CA ALA A 102 10.84 -19.44 -15.24
C ALA A 102 9.60 -20.34 -15.31
N ALA A 103 9.62 -21.42 -14.52
CA ALA A 103 8.78 -22.58 -14.75
C ALA A 103 7.37 -22.27 -14.26
N ASN A 104 6.35 -22.26 -15.13
CA ASN A 104 4.94 -22.12 -14.76
C ASN A 104 4.67 -22.79 -13.40
N TRP A 105 4.64 -21.98 -12.35
CA TRP A 105 4.66 -22.46 -10.98
C TRP A 105 3.23 -22.84 -10.61
N SER A 106 3.07 -24.02 -10.02
CA SER A 106 1.76 -24.40 -9.50
C SER A 106 1.41 -23.53 -8.31
N GLU A 107 0.12 -23.27 -8.09
CA GLU A 107 -0.33 -22.54 -6.90
C GLU A 107 0.17 -23.19 -5.60
N ALA A 108 0.31 -24.52 -5.59
CA ALA A 108 0.87 -25.29 -4.47
C ALA A 108 2.36 -25.04 -4.18
N ALA A 109 3.13 -24.56 -5.17
CA ALA A 109 4.54 -24.19 -4.97
C ALA A 109 4.70 -22.79 -4.34
N THR A 110 3.62 -22.01 -4.31
CA THR A 110 3.61 -20.65 -3.78
C THR A 110 2.75 -20.51 -2.54
N GLU A 111 3.03 -19.51 -1.73
CA GLU A 111 2.24 -19.14 -0.55
C GLU A 111 2.09 -17.62 -0.48
N PRO A 112 1.03 -17.09 0.16
CA PRO A 112 0.95 -15.66 0.47
C PRO A 112 2.15 -15.24 1.34
N CYS A 113 2.46 -13.94 1.37
CA CYS A 113 3.55 -13.42 2.21
C CYS A 113 3.24 -13.61 3.71
N VAL A 114 3.71 -14.71 4.30
CA VAL A 114 3.46 -15.02 5.73
C VAL A 114 4.39 -14.26 6.68
N ASP A 115 5.57 -13.87 6.22
CA ASP A 115 6.58 -13.15 7.01
C ASP A 115 6.57 -11.63 6.78
N GLY A 116 5.48 -11.11 6.19
CA GLY A 116 5.32 -9.71 5.86
C GLY A 116 5.96 -9.29 4.54
N TRP A 117 6.17 -7.97 4.40
CA TRP A 117 6.44 -7.30 3.14
C TRP A 117 7.69 -6.44 3.21
N VAL A 118 8.35 -6.27 2.06
CA VAL A 118 9.40 -5.28 1.83
C VAL A 118 8.88 -4.33 0.77
N TYR A 119 8.68 -3.07 1.16
CA TYR A 119 8.22 -1.99 0.28
C TYR A 119 9.39 -1.33 -0.43
N ASP A 120 9.20 -1.02 -1.70
CA ASP A 120 10.08 -0.14 -2.46
C ASP A 120 9.92 1.30 -1.96
N ARG A 121 11.05 1.92 -1.63
CA ARG A 121 11.14 3.28 -1.11
C ARG A 121 11.61 4.28 -2.17
N SER A 122 11.74 3.86 -3.43
CA SER A 122 12.19 4.70 -4.54
C SER A 122 11.23 5.87 -4.82
N THR A 123 9.92 5.63 -4.77
CA THR A 123 8.88 6.62 -5.10
C THR A 123 8.49 7.48 -3.91
N PHE A 124 8.47 6.89 -2.72
CA PHE A 124 8.08 7.57 -1.48
C PHE A 124 9.08 7.21 -0.38
N THR A 125 9.89 8.19 0.04
CA THR A 125 10.87 8.01 1.12
C THR A 125 10.17 7.68 2.45
N SER A 126 8.94 8.17 2.64
CA SER A 126 8.04 7.84 3.74
C SER A 126 6.59 7.80 3.26
N THR A 127 5.83 6.80 3.73
CA THR A 127 4.37 6.73 3.65
C THR A 127 3.84 6.25 5.00
N VAL A 128 2.58 6.56 5.33
CA VAL A 128 1.94 6.09 6.57
C VAL A 128 2.09 4.57 6.74
N VAL A 129 2.00 3.81 5.63
CA VAL A 129 2.18 2.34 5.63
C VAL A 129 3.63 1.93 5.90
N ALA A 130 4.60 2.65 5.34
CA ALA A 130 6.03 2.35 5.54
C ALA A 130 6.56 2.78 6.93
N GLU A 131 5.98 3.81 7.55
CA GLU A 131 6.34 4.30 8.88
C GLU A 131 5.73 3.46 10.02
N VAL A 132 4.49 3.00 9.85
CA VAL A 132 3.78 2.25 10.90
C VAL A 132 4.08 0.74 10.84
N SER A 133 4.88 0.30 9.87
CA SER A 133 5.38 -1.08 9.84
C SER A 133 6.20 -1.38 11.10
N PRO A 134 5.88 -2.46 11.85
CA PRO A 134 6.52 -2.72 13.13
C PRO A 134 8.04 -2.87 12.97
N PRO A 135 8.85 -2.43 13.96
CA PRO A 135 10.27 -2.68 13.95
C PRO A 135 10.47 -4.20 13.90
N ARG A 136 11.19 -4.66 12.87
CA ARG A 136 11.66 -6.05 12.84
C ARG A 136 12.65 -6.24 13.99
N PRO A 137 12.58 -7.37 14.72
CA PRO A 137 13.53 -7.71 15.77
C PRO A 137 14.96 -7.81 15.25
#